data_AF-A0ABD5Z3B7-F1
#
_entry.id   AF-A0ABD5Z3B7-F1
#
_cell.length_a   1.000
_cell.length_b   1.000
_cell.length_c   1.000
_cell.angle_alpha   90.00
_cell.angle_beta   90.00
_cell.angle_gamma   90.00
#
_symmetry.space_group_name_H-M   'P 1'
#
loop_
_entity.id
_entity.type
_entity.pdbx_description
1 polymer ?
#
loop_
_entity_poly.entity_id
_entity_poly.type
_entity_poly.pdbx_seq_one_letter_code
_entity_poly.pdbx_strand_id
1 'polypeptide(L)'
;MNEESEAPEVFATLDDEYAREILVATKRERLSAGELSEKCDMSRPTVSRRVNRLVEQGFLEAHTHVDPAGHHYKEYEACLERVEILLNADGFDVEVDVQADPADRITSIFQTMREEGD
;
A
#
# COMPACT_ATOMS: atom_id res chain seq x y z
N MET A 1 -6.29 -8.61 -7.41
CA MET A 1 -7.69 -8.80 -6.98
C MET A 1 -8.26 -7.41 -6.80
N ASN A 2 -9.49 -7.17 -7.25
CA ASN A 2 -10.15 -5.89 -7.02
C ASN A 2 -10.75 -5.95 -5.62
N GLU A 3 -10.08 -5.34 -4.64
CA GLU A 3 -10.57 -5.29 -3.26
C GLU A 3 -11.60 -4.17 -3.16
N GLU A 4 -12.85 -4.50 -2.82
CA GLU A 4 -13.87 -3.52 -2.46
C GLU A 4 -13.45 -2.84 -1.15
N SER A 5 -12.60 -1.81 -1.27
CA SER A 5 -12.22 -0.96 -0.13
C SER A 5 -13.38 -0.01 0.16
N GLU A 6 -13.78 0.11 1.43
CA GLU A 6 -14.86 1.04 1.82
C GLU A 6 -14.46 2.47 1.41
N ALA A 7 -15.20 3.06 0.47
CA ALA A 7 -14.94 4.40 -0.08
C ALA A 7 -14.54 5.46 0.96
N PRO A 8 -15.17 5.53 2.17
CA PRO A 8 -14.76 6.46 3.22
C PRO A 8 -13.30 6.32 3.68
N GLU A 9 -12.77 5.10 3.74
CA GLU A 9 -11.40 4.86 4.21
C GLU A 9 -10.36 5.29 3.17
N VAL A 10 -10.63 5.00 1.89
CA VAL A 10 -9.79 5.43 0.75
C VAL A 10 -9.76 6.96 0.70
N PHE A 11 -10.92 7.61 0.80
CA PHE A 11 -10.98 9.08 0.82
C PHE A 11 -10.25 9.67 2.02
N ALA A 12 -10.44 9.12 3.23
CA ALA A 12 -9.75 9.62 4.42
C ALA A 12 -8.23 9.41 4.35
N THR A 13 -7.75 8.41 3.61
CA THR A 13 -6.31 8.21 3.37
C THR A 13 -5.81 9.20 2.32
N LEU A 14 -6.53 9.33 1.20
CA LEU A 14 -6.15 10.23 0.12
C LEU A 14 -6.37 11.71 0.47
N ASP A 15 -7.10 12.05 1.53
CA ASP A 15 -7.19 13.40 2.09
C ASP A 15 -5.93 13.77 2.91
N ASP A 16 -5.28 12.79 3.57
CA ASP A 16 -4.03 12.99 4.32
C ASP A 16 -2.85 13.27 3.36
N GLU A 17 -2.40 14.52 3.33
CA GLU A 17 -1.27 14.97 2.50
C GLU A 17 -0.01 14.14 2.74
N TYR A 18 0.27 13.80 4.00
CA TYR A 18 1.43 13.00 4.34
C TYR A 18 1.33 11.55 3.82
N ALA A 19 0.11 11.00 3.76
CA ALA A 19 -0.09 9.69 3.16
C ALA A 19 0.22 9.73 1.65
N ARG A 20 -0.25 10.78 0.95
CA ARG A 20 0.07 11.00 -0.46
C ARG A 20 1.57 11.19 -0.69
N GLU A 21 2.24 11.97 0.14
CA GLU A 21 3.69 12.18 0.05
C GLU A 21 4.47 10.88 0.22
N ILE A 22 4.11 10.06 1.22
CA ILE A 22 4.71 8.74 1.42
C ILE A 22 4.53 7.86 0.18
N LEU A 23 3.30 7.77 -0.35
CA LEU A 23 3.00 6.96 -1.55
C LEU A 23 3.83 7.39 -2.75
N VAL A 24 4.01 8.70 -2.96
CA VAL A 24 4.85 9.23 -4.04
C VAL A 24 6.33 8.94 -3.77
N ALA A 25 6.78 9.11 -2.54
CA ALA A 25 8.17 8.92 -2.15
C ALA A 25 8.64 7.46 -2.33
N THR A 26 7.74 6.49 -2.10
CA THR A 26 8.02 5.04 -2.20
C THR A 26 7.64 4.42 -3.54
N LYS A 27 7.20 5.21 -4.53
CA LYS A 27 6.72 4.70 -5.83
C LYS A 27 7.83 4.13 -6.72
N ARG A 28 9.07 4.60 -6.55
CA ARG A 28 10.21 4.19 -7.39
C ARG A 28 11.33 3.50 -6.64
N GLU A 29 11.33 3.61 -5.32
CA GLU A 29 12.38 3.09 -4.45
C GLU A 29 11.77 2.73 -3.10
N ARG A 30 12.35 1.70 -2.48
CA ARG A 30 12.00 1.29 -1.11
C ARG A 30 12.64 2.26 -0.13
N LEU A 31 11.88 2.72 0.85
CA LEU A 31 12.38 3.66 1.85
C LEU A 31 12.04 3.18 3.26
N SER A 32 12.99 3.33 4.18
CA SER A 32 12.76 3.11 5.59
C SER A 32 11.92 4.22 6.22
N ALA A 33 11.37 3.96 7.41
CA ALA A 33 10.67 4.99 8.18
C ALA A 33 11.58 6.20 8.53
N GLY A 34 12.90 5.99 8.61
CA GLY A 34 13.87 7.06 8.81
C GLY A 34 13.99 7.95 7.58
N GLU A 35 14.17 7.35 6.41
CA GLU A 35 14.28 8.08 5.14
C GLU A 35 12.99 8.80 4.80
N LEU A 36 11.83 8.21 5.07
CA LEU A 36 10.52 8.89 4.91
C LEU A 36 10.39 10.10 5.84
N SER A 37 10.90 9.99 7.07
CA SER A 37 10.89 11.09 8.04
C SER A 37 11.68 12.29 7.50
N GLU A 38 12.83 12.02 6.87
CA GLU A 38 13.69 13.05 6.28
C GLU A 38 13.12 13.60 4.95
N LYS A 39 12.68 12.71 4.05
CA LYS A 39 12.24 13.05 2.69
C LYS A 39 10.89 13.78 2.66
N CYS A 40 9.98 13.46 3.58
CA CYS A 40 8.66 14.08 3.69
C CYS A 40 8.60 15.18 4.77
N ASP A 41 9.72 15.52 5.43
CA ASP A 41 9.77 16.48 6.54
C ASP A 41 8.74 16.18 7.66
N MET A 42 8.71 14.91 8.07
CA MET A 42 7.76 14.37 9.04
C MET A 42 8.48 13.87 10.29
N SER A 43 7.84 13.95 11.46
CA SER A 43 8.36 13.26 12.65
C SER A 43 8.23 11.74 12.52
N ARG A 44 9.19 10.97 13.08
CA ARG A 44 9.14 9.50 13.07
C ARG A 44 7.81 8.89 13.56
N PRO A 45 7.18 9.38 14.66
CA PRO A 45 5.87 8.86 15.07
C PRO A 45 4.77 9.14 14.04
N THR A 46 4.86 10.27 13.35
CA THR A 46 3.92 10.67 12.29
C THR A 46 4.07 9.73 11.10
N VAL A 47 5.31 9.42 10.68
CA VAL A 47 5.60 8.42 9.64
C VAL A 47 5.07 7.05 10.05
N SER A 48 5.46 6.52 11.22
CA SER A 48 5.03 5.19 11.68
C SER A 48 3.52 5.01 11.64
N ARG A 49 2.75 6.02 12.07
CA ARG A 49 1.29 5.96 12.02
C ARG A 49 0.74 5.88 10.60
N ARG A 50 1.29 6.64 9.64
CA ARG A 50 0.81 6.63 8.25
C ARG A 50 1.22 5.36 7.52
N VAL A 51 2.48 4.93 7.64
CA VAL A 51 2.94 3.72 6.95
C VAL A 51 2.19 2.50 7.44
N ASN A 52 1.88 2.40 8.74
CA ASN A 52 1.06 1.30 9.25
C ASN A 52 -0.34 1.29 8.61
N ARG A 53 -1.02 2.45 8.58
CA ARG A 53 -2.34 2.57 7.94
C ARG A 53 -2.31 2.22 6.46
N LEU A 54 -1.30 2.70 5.74
CA LEU A 54 -1.15 2.41 4.31
C LEU A 54 -0.84 0.94 4.04
N VAL A 55 -0.10 0.27 4.93
CA VAL A 55 0.15 -1.18 4.87
C VAL A 55 -1.14 -1.95 5.18
N GLU A 56 -1.91 -1.54 6.18
CA GLU A 56 -3.22 -2.15 6.50
C GLU A 56 -4.20 -2.05 5.33
N GLN A 57 -4.11 -1.00 4.51
CA GLN A 57 -4.93 -0.81 3.31
C GLN A 57 -4.33 -1.44 2.03
N GLY A 58 -3.17 -2.10 2.12
CA GLY A 58 -2.48 -2.67 0.96
C GLY A 58 -1.88 -1.64 -0.01
N PHE A 59 -1.88 -0.35 0.33
CA PHE A 59 -1.30 0.70 -0.52
C PHE A 59 0.22 0.75 -0.41
N LEU A 60 0.78 0.23 0.68
CA LEU A 60 2.21 -0.04 0.85
C LEU A 60 2.45 -1.51 1.17
N GLU A 61 3.56 -2.04 0.70
CA GLU A 61 4.14 -3.28 1.18
C GLU A 61 5.33 -2.99 2.11
N ALA A 62 5.48 -3.78 3.17
CA ALA A 62 6.58 -3.64 4.13
C ALA A 62 7.56 -4.81 4.02
N HIS A 63 8.82 -4.50 3.71
CA HIS A 63 9.90 -5.47 3.62
C HIS A 63 10.79 -5.38 4.85
N THR A 64 11.00 -6.52 5.52
CA THR A 64 11.88 -6.57 6.70
C THR A 64 13.30 -6.89 6.26
N HIS A 65 14.23 -5.99 6.56
CA HIS A 65 15.66 -6.19 6.35
C HIS A 65 16.35 -6.49 7.68
N VAL A 66 17.41 -7.28 7.61
CA VAL A 66 18.32 -7.54 8.74
C VAL A 66 19.69 -7.03 8.33
N ASP A 67 20.21 -6.05 9.07
CA ASP A 67 21.56 -5.57 8.84
C ASP A 67 22.61 -6.58 9.36
N PRO A 68 23.89 -6.46 8.97
CA PRO A 68 24.96 -7.36 9.46
C PRO A 68 25.20 -7.30 10.98
N ALA A 69 24.70 -6.26 11.66
CA ALA A 69 24.76 -6.10 13.12
C ALA A 69 23.55 -6.74 13.83
N GLY A 70 22.57 -7.27 13.09
CA GLY A 70 21.36 -7.89 13.62
C GLY A 70 20.22 -6.92 13.91
N HIS A 71 20.31 -5.65 13.50
CA HIS A 71 19.17 -4.75 13.62
C HIS A 71 18.15 -5.02 12.51
N HIS A 72 16.90 -5.19 12.94
CA HIS A 72 15.78 -5.26 12.04
C HIS A 72 15.29 -3.85 11.71
N TYR A 73 15.19 -3.54 10.43
CA TYR A 73 14.48 -2.35 9.96
C TYR A 73 13.50 -2.73 8.85
N LYS A 74 12.49 -1.87 8.66
CA LYS A 74 11.50 -2.04 7.59
C LYS A 74 11.72 -0.99 6.54
N GLU A 75 11.59 -1.41 5.29
CA GLU A 75 11.49 -0.55 4.12
C GLU A 75 10.10 -0.72 3.51
N TYR A 76 9.60 0.33 2.88
CA TYR A 76 8.24 0.39 2.35
C TYR A 76 8.26 0.69 0.85
N GLU A 77 7.40 0.00 0.10
CA GLU A 77 7.19 0.19 -1.34
C GLU A 77 5.73 0.51 -1.60
N ALA A 78 5.43 1.46 -2.50
CA ALA A 78 4.04 1.72 -2.88
C ALA A 78 3.52 0.68 -3.87
N CYS A 79 2.41 0.06 -3.50
CA CYS A 79 1.66 -0.87 -4.35
C CYS A 79 0.46 -0.19 -5.00
N LEU A 80 -0.01 0.94 -4.50
CA LEU A 80 -1.13 1.66 -5.10
C LEU A 80 -0.80 2.14 -6.53
N GLU A 81 -1.60 1.70 -7.50
CA GLU A 81 -1.47 2.09 -8.90
C GLU A 81 -2.56 3.05 -9.34
N ARG A 82 -3.81 2.76 -8.95
CA ARG A 82 -4.97 3.53 -9.40
C ARG A 82 -6.07 3.53 -8.36
N VAL A 83 -6.74 4.66 -8.26
CA VAL A 83 -8.05 4.77 -7.62
C VAL A 83 -9.01 5.38 -8.64
N GLU A 84 -10.11 4.68 -8.90
CA GLU A 84 -11.20 5.15 -9.75
C GLU A 84 -12.42 5.44 -8.88
N ILE A 85 -13.04 6.61 -9.09
CA ILE A 85 -14.16 7.09 -8.27
C ILE A 85 -15.31 7.43 -9.21
N LEU A 86 -16.41 6.70 -9.08
CA LEU A 86 -17.65 6.96 -9.80
C LEU A 86 -18.67 7.58 -8.85
N LEU A 87 -19.27 8.70 -9.27
CA LEU A 87 -20.39 9.32 -8.57
C LEU A 87 -21.70 8.88 -9.24
N ASN A 88 -22.53 8.18 -8.49
CA ASN A 88 -23.85 7.72 -8.89
C ASN A 88 -24.94 8.39 -8.04
N ALA A 89 -26.21 8.23 -8.43
CA ALA A 89 -27.34 8.78 -7.69
C ALA A 89 -27.43 8.21 -6.26
N ASP A 90 -26.94 6.99 -6.06
CA ASP A 90 -27.02 6.26 -4.80
C ASP A 90 -25.74 6.40 -3.93
N GLY A 91 -24.67 7.01 -4.45
CA GLY A 91 -23.41 7.18 -3.71
C GLY A 91 -22.15 7.21 -4.57
N PHE A 92 -21.03 6.81 -3.95
CA PHE A 92 -19.73 6.67 -4.61
C PHE A 92 -19.35 5.20 -4.74
N ASP A 93 -18.96 4.79 -5.94
CA ASP A 93 -18.29 3.51 -6.16
C ASP A 93 -16.79 3.78 -6.32
N VAL A 94 -15.98 3.08 -5.53
CA VAL A 94 -14.53 3.26 -5.50
C VAL A 94 -13.86 1.94 -5.85
N GLU A 95 -13.06 1.96 -6.91
CA GLU A 95 -12.25 0.83 -7.35
C GLU A 95 -10.78 1.15 -7.10
N VAL A 96 -10.05 0.22 -6.46
CA VAL A 96 -8.63 0.39 -6.13
C VAL A 96 -7.83 -0.70 -6.82
N ASP A 97 -6.86 -0.28 -7.63
CA ASP A 97 -5.87 -1.16 -8.24
C ASP A 97 -4.55 -1.06 -7.47
N VAL A 98 -4.11 -2.19 -6.94
CA VAL A 98 -2.82 -2.37 -6.26
C VAL A 98 -1.98 -3.40 -7.01
N GLN A 99 -0.71 -3.08 -7.25
CA GLN A 99 0.25 -4.00 -7.83
C GLN A 99 0.58 -5.09 -6.81
N ALA A 100 0.07 -6.30 -7.03
CA ALA A 100 0.43 -7.48 -6.24
C ALA A 100 1.89 -7.90 -6.49
N ASP A 101 2.55 -8.41 -5.44
CA ASP A 101 3.87 -9.03 -5.56
C ASP A 101 3.83 -10.15 -6.63
N PRO A 102 4.84 -10.29 -7.49
CA PRO A 102 4.97 -11.43 -8.40
C PRO A 102 4.77 -12.82 -7.75
N ALA A 103 5.08 -12.98 -6.46
CA ALA A 103 4.86 -14.19 -5.68
C ALA A 103 3.37 -14.45 -5.41
N ASP A 104 2.56 -13.40 -5.21
CA ASP A 104 1.10 -13.55 -5.08
C ASP A 104 0.46 -13.96 -6.40
N ARG A 105 1.02 -13.55 -7.54
CA ARG A 105 0.58 -14.04 -8.88
C ARG A 105 0.73 -15.54 -9.03
N ILE A 106 1.77 -16.14 -8.45
CA ILE A 106 1.98 -17.60 -8.51
C ILE A 106 0.87 -18.32 -7.74
N THR A 107 0.45 -17.81 -6.58
CA THR A 107 -0.66 -18.36 -5.80
C THR A 107 -2.00 -18.27 -6.54
N SER A 108 -2.28 -17.15 -7.21
CA SER A 108 -3.50 -17.00 -8.00
C SER A 108 -3.56 -17.95 -9.21
N ILE A 109 -2.43 -18.18 -9.89
CA ILE A 109 -2.36 -19.13 -11.01
C ILE A 109 -2.66 -20.57 -10.55
N PHE A 110 -2.16 -20.97 -9.38
CA PHE A 110 -2.44 -22.32 -8.84
C PHE A 110 -3.88 -22.49 -8.32
N GLN A 111 -4.55 -21.41 -7.91
CA GLN A 111 -5.96 -21.48 -7.50
C GLN A 111 -6.91 -21.59 -8.69
N THR A 112 -6.67 -20.85 -9.78
CA THR A 112 -7.50 -20.94 -11.00
C THR A 112 -7.45 -22.33 -11.64
N MET A 113 -6.31 -23.03 -11.58
CA MET A 113 -6.18 -24.38 -12.13
C MET A 113 -6.93 -25.47 -11.32
N ARG A 114 -7.36 -25.17 -10.09
CA ARG A 114 -8.07 -26.14 -9.24
C ARG A 114 -9.60 -26.07 -9.41
N GLU A 115 -10.12 -25.01 -10.01
CA GLU A 115 -11.57 -24.80 -10.21
C GLU A 115 -12.08 -25.30 -11.58
N GLU A 116 -11.20 -25.64 -12.53
CA GLU A 116 -11.56 -26.25 -13.82
C GLU A 116 -11.48 -27.80 -13.80
N GLY A 117 -11.44 -28.40 -12.62
CA GLY A 117 -11.16 -29.83 -12.43
C GLY A 117 -12.22 -30.64 -11.69
N ASP A 118 -13.51 -30.25 -11.77
CA ASP A 118 -14.66 -31.08 -11.35
C ASP A 118 -15.67 -31.24 -12.50
#